data_AF-A0A674BVF9-F1
#
_entry.id   AF-A0A674BVF9-F1
#
_cell.length_a   1.000
_cell.length_b   1.000
_cell.length_c   1.000
_cell.angle_alpha   90.00
_cell.angle_beta   90.00
_cell.angle_gamma   90.00
#
_symmetry.space_group_name_H-M   'P 1'
#
loop_
_entity.id
_entity.type
_entity.pdbx_description
1 polymer ?
#
loop_
_entity_poly.entity_id
_entity_poly.type
_entity_poly.pdbx_seq_one_letter_code
_entity_poly.pdbx_strand_id
1 'polypeptide(L)'
;MLEESSEPGWLSEEVKTGTTIIAIEFDGGVVLGSDSRVSAGETVVNRVMNKLSLLHDKIYCALSGSAADAQTIAEMVNYQLDVHSIEVGEDPQVRSAATLVKNISYKYKEELSAHLIVAGWDKRGGGQVYVTLNGLLSRQPFAVGGSGSAYVYGFV
;
A
#
# COMPACT_ATOMS: atom_id res chain seq x y z
N MET A 1 0.25 6.20 -51.14
CA MET A 1 0.65 7.08 -50.02
C MET A 1 -0.61 7.22 -49.17
N LEU A 2 -0.78 6.34 -48.19
CA LEU A 2 -1.90 6.37 -47.27
C LEU A 2 -1.53 7.34 -46.16
N GLU A 3 -2.37 8.34 -45.91
CA GLU A 3 -2.17 9.32 -44.84
C GLU A 3 -2.16 8.59 -43.49
N GLU A 4 -1.02 8.64 -42.79
CA GLU A 4 -0.95 8.25 -41.38
C GLU A 4 -1.77 9.25 -40.57
N SER A 5 -2.83 8.76 -39.94
CA SER A 5 -3.60 9.50 -38.95
C SER A 5 -2.66 10.00 -37.85
N SER A 6 -2.56 11.32 -37.71
CA SER A 6 -1.71 12.04 -36.75
C SER A 6 -2.24 11.97 -35.32
N GLU A 7 -2.76 10.83 -34.88
CA GLU A 7 -3.17 10.64 -33.50
C GLU A 7 -1.94 10.24 -32.67
N PRO A 8 -1.68 10.94 -31.55
CA PRO A 8 -0.58 10.55 -30.67
C PRO A 8 -0.71 9.08 -30.25
N GLY A 9 0.35 8.28 -30.44
CA GLY A 9 0.30 6.82 -30.20
C GLY A 9 -0.14 6.40 -28.78
N TRP A 10 -0.02 7.29 -27.80
CA TRP A 10 -0.50 7.08 -26.42
C TRP A 10 -2.04 7.07 -26.28
N LEU A 11 -2.79 7.55 -27.28
CA LEU A 11 -4.26 7.41 -27.32
C LEU A 11 -4.71 6.01 -27.73
N SER A 12 -3.87 5.28 -28.45
CA SER A 12 -4.14 3.91 -28.93
C SER A 12 -3.52 2.81 -28.05
N GLU A 13 -2.68 3.18 -27.08
CA GLU A 13 -2.10 2.21 -26.14
C GLU A 13 -3.14 1.79 -25.09
N GLU A 14 -3.15 0.49 -24.77
CA GLU A 14 -3.96 -0.02 -23.66
C GLU A 14 -3.50 0.66 -22.36
N VAL A 15 -4.43 1.37 -21.71
CA VAL A 15 -4.16 2.01 -20.42
C VAL A 15 -3.81 0.90 -19.42
N LYS A 16 -2.53 0.81 -19.03
CA LYS A 16 -2.07 -0.10 -18.00
C LYS A 16 -2.60 0.35 -16.63
N THR A 17 -3.87 0.07 -16.36
CA THR A 17 -4.51 0.28 -15.06
C THR A 17 -4.03 -0.83 -14.11
N GLY A 18 -2.87 -0.63 -13.50
CA GLY A 18 -2.35 -1.56 -12.51
C GLY A 18 -3.01 -1.37 -11.16
N THR A 19 -2.25 -1.61 -10.09
CA THR A 19 -2.76 -1.53 -8.72
C THR A 19 -3.05 -0.09 -8.32
N THR A 20 -4.18 0.13 -7.65
CA THR A 20 -4.52 1.38 -6.97
C THR A 20 -4.86 1.07 -5.51
N ILE A 21 -4.11 1.67 -4.60
CA ILE A 21 -4.38 1.65 -3.17
C ILE A 21 -4.50 3.07 -2.66
N ILE A 22 -5.39 3.30 -1.69
CA ILE A 22 -5.62 4.61 -1.09
C ILE A 22 -5.90 4.47 0.41
N ALA A 23 -5.43 5.42 1.20
CA ALA A 23 -5.81 5.59 2.59
C ALA A 23 -6.07 7.06 2.89
N ILE A 24 -7.12 7.35 3.66
CA ILE A 24 -7.55 8.71 4.01
C ILE A 24 -7.83 8.77 5.52
N GLU A 25 -7.23 9.74 6.20
CA GLU A 25 -7.50 10.08 7.59
C GLU A 25 -8.74 10.98 7.68
N PHE A 26 -9.64 10.70 8.62
CA PHE A 26 -10.84 11.51 8.88
C PHE A 26 -11.07 11.63 10.40
N ASP A 27 -11.98 12.52 10.80
CA ASP A 27 -12.34 12.67 12.21
C ASP A 27 -13.01 11.39 12.73
N GLY A 28 -12.27 10.64 13.56
CA GLY A 28 -12.70 9.35 14.10
C GLY A 28 -11.90 8.14 13.60
N GLY A 29 -11.07 8.26 12.56
CA GLY A 29 -10.26 7.12 12.11
C GLY A 29 -9.62 7.26 10.72
N VAL A 30 -9.52 6.12 10.03
CA VAL A 30 -8.99 6.03 8.67
C VAL A 30 -9.90 5.15 7.81
N VAL A 31 -9.96 5.45 6.52
CA VAL A 31 -10.56 4.59 5.49
C VAL A 31 -9.47 4.14 4.54
N LEU A 32 -9.42 2.83 4.26
CA LEU A 32 -8.54 2.26 3.24
C LEU A 32 -9.38 1.72 2.08
N GLY A 33 -8.86 1.86 0.87
CA GLY A 33 -9.44 1.32 -0.34
C GLY A 33 -8.38 0.70 -1.24
N SER A 34 -8.74 -0.36 -1.93
CA SER A 34 -7.91 -0.94 -2.98
C SER A 34 -8.75 -1.57 -4.08
N ASP A 35 -8.17 -1.68 -5.28
CA ASP A 35 -8.68 -2.60 -6.29
C ASP A 35 -8.26 -4.04 -5.99
N SER A 36 -8.84 -5.03 -6.67
CA SER A 36 -8.59 -6.45 -6.42
C SER A 36 -7.83 -7.18 -7.54
N ARG A 37 -7.39 -6.47 -8.58
CA ARG A 37 -6.76 -7.07 -9.76
C ARG A 37 -5.26 -7.28 -9.55
N VAL A 38 -4.74 -8.43 -9.94
CA VAL A 38 -3.30 -8.71 -10.06
C VAL A 38 -3.04 -9.17 -11.50
N SER A 39 -2.03 -8.58 -12.13
CA SER A 39 -1.61 -8.93 -13.49
C SER A 39 -0.16 -9.43 -13.52
N ALA A 40 0.12 -10.29 -14.50
CA ALA A 40 1.47 -10.67 -14.91
C ALA A 40 1.64 -10.21 -16.37
N GLY A 41 2.30 -9.06 -16.55
CA GLY A 41 2.28 -8.36 -17.83
C GLY A 41 0.85 -7.92 -18.19
N GLU A 42 0.41 -8.29 -19.39
CA GLU A 42 -0.92 -7.96 -19.93
C GLU A 42 -2.02 -8.93 -19.45
N THR A 43 -1.65 -10.04 -18.82
CA THR A 43 -2.61 -11.05 -18.39
C THR A 43 -3.05 -10.82 -16.94
N VAL A 44 -4.37 -10.77 -16.71
CA VAL A 44 -4.93 -10.75 -15.35
C VAL A 44 -4.88 -12.16 -14.76
N VAL A 45 -4.01 -12.36 -13.78
CA VAL A 45 -3.79 -13.65 -13.11
C VAL A 45 -4.69 -13.86 -11.90
N ASN A 46 -5.14 -12.77 -11.26
CA ASN A 46 -6.13 -12.82 -10.18
C ASN A 46 -7.04 -11.58 -10.25
N ARG A 47 -8.35 -11.78 -10.11
CA ARG A 47 -9.34 -10.70 -10.16
C ARG A 47 -9.83 -10.25 -8.78
N VAL A 48 -9.60 -11.04 -7.74
CA VAL A 48 -10.24 -10.91 -6.42
C VAL A 48 -9.21 -10.96 -5.28
N MET A 49 -7.99 -10.50 -5.53
CA MET A 49 -6.95 -10.41 -4.50
C MET A 49 -7.31 -9.32 -3.49
N ASN A 50 -7.30 -9.65 -2.20
CA ASN A 50 -7.36 -8.64 -1.16
C ASN A 50 -5.98 -8.00 -0.99
N LYS A 51 -5.86 -6.71 -1.30
CA LYS A 51 -4.61 -5.94 -1.13
C LYS A 51 -4.55 -5.20 0.21
N LEU A 52 -5.51 -5.42 1.10
CA LEU A 52 -5.52 -4.87 2.45
C LEU A 52 -5.21 -6.00 3.43
N SER A 53 -3.96 -6.08 3.86
CA SER A 53 -3.51 -7.06 4.85
C SER A 53 -3.68 -6.52 6.26
N LEU A 54 -4.21 -7.35 7.15
CA LEU A 54 -4.26 -7.06 8.57
C LEU A 54 -2.85 -7.16 9.15
N LEU A 55 -2.38 -6.12 9.86
CA LEU A 55 -1.14 -6.16 10.63
C LEU A 55 -1.40 -6.41 12.12
N HIS A 56 -2.50 -5.87 12.64
CA HIS A 56 -3.05 -6.10 13.98
C HIS A 56 -4.52 -5.66 13.95
N ASP A 57 -5.32 -5.98 14.97
CA ASP A 57 -6.78 -5.72 15.06
C ASP A 57 -7.28 -4.36 14.52
N LYS A 58 -6.48 -3.29 14.65
CA LYS A 58 -6.84 -1.91 14.26
C LYS A 58 -5.85 -1.29 13.26
N ILE A 59 -4.97 -2.09 12.68
CA ILE A 59 -3.88 -1.63 11.80
C ILE A 59 -3.87 -2.49 10.55
N TYR A 60 -3.97 -1.84 9.39
CA TYR A 60 -3.93 -2.46 8.08
C TYR A 60 -2.76 -1.94 7.25
N CYS A 61 -2.32 -2.77 6.32
CA CYS A 61 -1.33 -2.44 5.31
C CYS A 61 -1.94 -2.62 3.92
N ALA A 62 -1.97 -1.56 3.13
CA ALA A 62 -2.34 -1.63 1.73
C ALA A 62 -1.11 -1.98 0.87
N LEU A 63 -1.27 -2.99 0.02
CA LEU A 63 -0.19 -3.65 -0.70
C LEU A 63 -0.14 -3.24 -2.17
N SER A 64 1.04 -2.85 -2.64
CA SER A 64 1.32 -2.68 -4.07
C SER A 64 2.78 -3.01 -4.41
N GLY A 65 3.07 -3.18 -5.70
CA GLY A 65 4.34 -3.75 -6.17
C GLY A 65 4.23 -5.25 -6.45
N SER A 66 5.31 -6.00 -6.23
CA SER A 66 5.32 -7.46 -6.25
C SER A 66 4.37 -7.98 -5.17
N ALA A 67 3.38 -8.78 -5.59
CA ALA A 67 2.38 -9.33 -4.68
C ALA A 67 3.03 -10.19 -3.59
N ALA A 68 3.97 -11.05 -3.98
CA ALA A 68 4.67 -11.94 -3.05
C ALA A 68 5.48 -11.16 -2.01
N ASP A 69 6.24 -10.15 -2.44
CA ASP A 69 7.09 -9.36 -1.55
C ASP A 69 6.24 -8.56 -0.55
N ALA A 70 5.19 -7.91 -1.04
CA ALA A 70 4.30 -7.10 -0.22
C ALA A 70 3.55 -7.94 0.82
N GLN A 71 3.07 -9.13 0.45
CA GLN A 71 2.43 -10.06 1.39
C GLN A 71 3.42 -10.56 2.43
N THR A 72 4.62 -10.96 2.01
CA THR A 72 5.67 -11.45 2.90
C THR A 72 6.03 -10.42 3.97
N ILE A 73 6.20 -9.14 3.56
CA ILE A 73 6.47 -8.06 4.51
C ILE A 73 5.32 -7.90 5.50
N ALA A 74 4.07 -7.89 5.03
CA ALA A 74 2.91 -7.72 5.90
C ALA A 74 2.78 -8.87 6.93
N GLU A 75 2.99 -10.11 6.52
CA GLU A 75 2.96 -11.28 7.40
C GLU A 75 4.07 -11.25 8.44
N MET A 76 5.29 -10.87 8.05
CA MET A 76 6.41 -10.70 8.99
C MET A 76 6.12 -9.62 10.04
N VAL A 77 5.53 -8.50 9.63
CA VAL A 77 5.17 -7.42 10.55
C VAL A 77 4.03 -7.82 11.46
N ASN A 78 3.01 -8.50 10.94
CA ASN A 78 1.90 -9.01 11.75
C ASN A 78 2.42 -9.90 12.89
N TYR A 79 3.26 -10.89 12.55
CA TYR A 79 3.87 -11.76 13.56
C TYR A 79 4.66 -10.99 14.62
N GLN A 80 5.49 -10.01 14.20
CA GLN A 80 6.28 -9.21 15.14
C GLN A 80 5.40 -8.32 16.04
N LEU A 81 4.32 -7.76 15.51
CA LEU A 81 3.38 -6.94 16.27
C LEU A 81 2.61 -7.77 17.28
N ASP A 82 2.17 -8.98 16.91
CA ASP A 82 1.44 -9.87 17.80
C ASP A 82 2.30 -10.34 18.97
N VAL A 83 3.56 -10.69 18.72
CA VAL A 83 4.51 -11.02 19.80
C VAL A 83 4.73 -9.80 20.69
N HIS A 84 4.94 -8.62 20.10
CA HIS A 84 5.19 -7.40 20.86
C HIS A 84 3.98 -6.96 21.71
N SER A 85 2.76 -7.09 21.20
CA SER A 85 1.54 -6.71 21.92
C SER A 85 1.30 -7.62 23.13
N ILE A 86 1.61 -8.91 23.01
CA ILE A 86 1.57 -9.87 24.12
C ILE A 86 2.62 -9.53 25.19
N GLU A 87 3.85 -9.22 24.80
CA GLU A 87 4.93 -8.88 25.74
C GLU A 87 4.66 -7.58 26.50
N VAL A 88 4.13 -6.56 25.83
CA VAL A 88 3.84 -5.25 26.43
C VAL A 88 2.50 -5.25 27.18
N GLY A 89 1.55 -6.10 26.77
CA GLY A 89 0.19 -6.12 27.29
C GLY A 89 -0.65 -4.92 26.84
N GLU A 90 -0.31 -4.30 25.71
CA GLU A 90 -1.03 -3.15 25.13
C GLU A 90 -1.13 -3.30 23.60
N ASP A 91 -2.23 -2.80 23.01
CA ASP A 91 -2.39 -2.68 21.56
C ASP A 91 -1.20 -1.87 20.96
N PRO A 92 -0.62 -2.31 19.83
CA PRO A 92 0.47 -1.61 19.19
C PRO A 92 0.02 -0.25 18.62
N GLN A 93 0.95 0.70 18.56
CA GLN A 93 0.73 1.99 17.90
C GLN A 93 0.86 1.85 16.38
N VAL A 94 0.10 2.64 15.62
CA VAL A 94 0.18 2.65 14.14
C VAL A 94 1.59 3.03 13.69
N ARG A 95 2.22 3.99 14.39
CA ARG A 95 3.61 4.39 14.14
C ARG A 95 4.60 3.24 14.34
N SER A 96 4.38 2.37 15.32
CA SER A 96 5.26 1.21 15.57
C SER A 96 5.16 0.22 14.40
N ALA A 97 3.94 -0.12 13.98
CA ALA A 97 3.71 -0.95 12.80
C ALA A 97 4.36 -0.38 11.55
N ALA A 98 4.15 0.91 11.27
CA ALA A 98 4.74 1.58 10.11
C ALA A 98 6.27 1.63 10.17
N THR A 99 6.85 1.71 11.38
CA THR A 99 8.30 1.65 11.59
C THR A 99 8.86 0.26 11.27
N LEU A 100 8.16 -0.81 11.65
CA LEU A 100 8.56 -2.18 11.31
C LEU A 100 8.52 -2.41 9.79
N VAL A 101 7.43 -2.00 9.14
CA VAL A 101 7.31 -2.06 7.66
C VAL A 101 8.48 -1.32 7.02
N LYS A 102 8.72 -0.06 7.41
CA LYS A 102 9.84 0.75 6.91
C LYS A 102 11.20 0.06 7.10
N ASN A 103 11.44 -0.52 8.28
CA ASN A 103 12.71 -1.18 8.59
C ASN A 103 12.94 -2.41 7.70
N ILE A 104 11.92 -3.26 7.52
CA ILE A 104 12.01 -4.45 6.66
C ILE A 104 12.17 -4.03 5.19
N SER A 105 11.32 -3.13 4.70
CA SER A 105 11.41 -2.63 3.33
C SER A 105 12.76 -1.99 3.03
N TYR A 106 13.35 -1.24 3.98
CA TYR A 106 14.66 -0.64 3.78
C TYR A 106 15.80 -1.67 3.82
N LYS A 107 15.71 -2.66 4.72
CA LYS A 107 16.72 -3.72 4.85
C LYS A 107 16.87 -4.51 3.56
N TYR A 108 15.75 -4.79 2.88
CA TYR A 108 15.71 -5.59 1.66
C TYR A 108 15.38 -4.75 0.41
N LYS A 109 15.72 -3.46 0.40
CA LYS A 109 15.35 -2.52 -0.68
C LYS A 109 15.84 -2.90 -2.08
N GLU A 110 16.91 -3.70 -2.17
CA GLU A 110 17.48 -4.17 -3.44
C GLU A 110 16.88 -5.52 -3.89
N GLU A 111 16.16 -6.21 -3.00
CA GLU A 111 15.63 -7.56 -3.20
C GLU A 111 14.09 -7.56 -3.31
N LEU A 112 13.42 -6.67 -2.58
CA LEU A 112 11.96 -6.59 -2.50
C LEU A 112 11.43 -5.38 -3.25
N SER A 113 10.39 -5.60 -4.06
CA SER A 113 9.66 -4.53 -4.75
C SER A 113 8.28 -4.36 -4.14
N ALA A 114 8.18 -3.60 -3.05
CA ALA A 114 6.92 -3.33 -2.37
C ALA A 114 6.74 -1.84 -2.07
N HIS A 115 5.54 -1.34 -2.36
CA HIS A 115 5.11 0.00 -1.97
C HIS A 115 3.89 -0.16 -1.06
N LEU A 116 4.07 0.23 0.20
CA LEU A 116 3.17 -0.09 1.29
C LEU A 116 2.63 1.19 1.94
N ILE A 117 1.33 1.20 2.22
CA ILE A 117 0.68 2.24 3.01
C ILE A 117 0.18 1.58 4.28
N VAL A 118 0.67 2.04 5.43
CA VAL A 118 0.21 1.56 6.74
C VAL A 118 -0.79 2.57 7.26
N ALA A 119 -2.00 2.11 7.56
CA ALA A 119 -3.01 2.95 8.17
C ALA A 119 -3.77 2.20 9.24
N GLY A 120 -4.16 2.91 10.28
CA GLY A 120 -4.87 2.31 11.39
C GLY A 120 -5.36 3.35 12.36
N TRP A 121 -5.84 2.86 13.49
CA TRP A 121 -6.25 3.68 14.61
C TRP A 121 -5.56 3.20 15.89
N ASP A 122 -5.03 4.13 16.68
CA ASP A 122 -4.59 3.84 18.04
C ASP A 122 -5.06 4.91 19.03
N LYS A 123 -5.00 4.57 20.33
CA LYS A 123 -5.51 5.42 21.42
C LYS A 123 -4.73 6.73 21.59
N ARG A 124 -3.51 6.84 21.05
CA ARG A 124 -2.62 8.00 21.25
C ARG A 124 -2.70 8.97 20.08
N GLY A 125 -2.72 8.44 18.86
CA GLY A 125 -2.65 9.20 17.61
C GLY A 125 -3.97 9.33 16.87
N GLY A 126 -5.02 8.60 17.28
CA GLY A 126 -6.27 8.50 16.54
C GLY A 126 -6.07 7.74 15.23
N GLY A 127 -6.80 8.13 14.19
CA GLY A 127 -6.57 7.64 12.84
C GLY A 127 -5.25 8.18 12.28
N GLN A 128 -4.44 7.33 11.65
CA GLN A 128 -3.15 7.74 11.09
C GLN A 128 -2.86 7.01 9.78
N VAL A 129 -2.30 7.71 8.80
CA VAL A 129 -1.79 7.15 7.55
C VAL A 129 -0.29 7.40 7.43
N TYR A 130 0.46 6.34 7.17
CA TYR A 130 1.92 6.36 6.98
C TYR A 130 2.31 5.75 5.64
N VAL A 131 3.18 6.45 4.92
CA VAL A 131 3.80 5.96 3.68
C VAL A 131 5.25 5.61 3.94
N THR A 132 5.67 4.45 3.45
CA THR A 132 7.07 4.02 3.47
C THR A 132 7.66 4.09 2.07
N LEU A 133 8.69 4.91 1.88
CA LEU A 133 9.37 5.03 0.59
C LEU A 133 10.89 5.04 0.81
N ASN A 134 11.59 4.03 0.32
CA ASN A 134 13.07 3.95 0.35
C ASN A 134 13.71 4.25 1.73
N GLY A 135 13.07 3.79 2.81
CA GLY A 135 13.53 4.02 4.19
C GLY A 135 13.04 5.31 4.84
N LEU A 136 12.31 6.15 4.10
CA LEU A 136 11.57 7.27 4.66
C LEU A 136 10.22 6.81 5.21
N LEU A 137 9.84 7.37 6.35
CA LEU A 137 8.53 7.17 6.97
C LEU A 137 7.86 8.53 7.13
N SER A 138 6.77 8.76 6.42
CA SER A 138 6.03 10.03 6.44
C SER A 138 4.59 9.81 6.85
N ARG A 139 4.09 10.62 7.79
CA ARG A 139 2.64 10.71 8.08
C ARG A 139 2.02 11.65 7.06
N GLN A 140 0.87 11.27 6.51
CA GLN A 140 0.12 12.10 5.56
C GLN A 140 -1.38 12.08 5.93
N PRO A 141 -2.15 13.13 5.61
CA PRO A 141 -3.61 13.10 5.78
C PRO A 141 -4.27 12.10 4.82
N PHE A 142 -3.65 11.83 3.68
CA PHE A 142 -4.04 10.77 2.75
C PHE A 142 -2.81 10.26 2.01
N ALA A 143 -2.91 9.07 1.44
CA ALA A 143 -1.88 8.50 0.59
C ALA A 143 -2.51 7.68 -0.53
N VAL A 144 -1.97 7.79 -1.74
CA VAL A 144 -2.34 6.97 -2.89
C VAL A 144 -1.09 6.26 -3.40
N GLY A 145 -1.22 5.00 -3.79
CA GLY A 145 -0.11 4.18 -4.24
C GLY A 145 -0.47 3.19 -5.33
N GLY A 146 0.55 2.52 -5.87
CA GLY A 146 0.46 1.63 -7.03
C GLY A 146 0.46 2.38 -8.36
N SER A 147 0.57 1.65 -9.47
CA SER A 147 0.70 2.27 -10.81
C SER A 147 -0.56 2.99 -11.30
N GLY A 148 -1.73 2.69 -10.74
CA GLY A 148 -2.97 3.42 -11.03
C GLY A 148 -3.11 4.74 -10.27
N SER A 149 -2.25 5.00 -9.27
CA SER A 149 -2.29 6.22 -8.45
C SER A 149 -2.15 7.50 -9.27
N ALA A 150 -1.38 7.47 -10.36
CA ALA A 150 -1.15 8.62 -11.24
C ALA A 150 -2.45 9.21 -11.82
N TYR A 151 -3.48 8.38 -12.03
CA TYR A 151 -4.76 8.82 -12.57
C TYR A 151 -5.70 9.38 -11.49
N VAL A 152 -5.49 9.01 -10.24
CA VAL A 152 -6.36 9.40 -9.12
C VAL A 152 -5.79 10.62 -8.40
N TYR A 153 -4.48 10.79 -8.37
CA TYR A 153 -3.79 11.83 -7.59
C TYR A 153 -4.29 13.26 -7.89
N GLY A 154 -4.70 13.56 -9.12
CA GLY A 154 -5.22 14.88 -9.49
C GLY A 154 -6.62 15.21 -8.93
N PHE A 155 -7.34 14.22 -8.42
CA PHE A 155 -8.68 14.38 -7.82
C PHE A 155 -8.64 14.50 -6.29
N VAL A 156 -7.53 14.13 -5.66
CA VAL A 156 -7.38 14.03 -4.20
C VAL A 156 -6.60 15.21 -3.64
#